data_AF-A0A6C0GL81-F1
#
_entry.id   AF-A0A6C0GL81-F1
#
_cell.length_a   1.000
_cell.length_b   1.000
_cell.length_c   1.000
_cell.angle_alpha   90.00
_cell.angle_beta   90.00
_cell.angle_gamma   90.00
#
_symmetry.space_group_name_H-M   'P 1'
#
loop_
_entity.id
_entity.type
_entity.pdbx_description
1 polymer ?
#
loop_
_entity_poly.entity_id
_entity_poly.type
_entity_poly.pdbx_seq_one_letter_code
_entity_poly.pdbx_strand_id
1 'polypeptide(L)'
;MIDYIKELKLFIDKEYDEKNRQIEETWAKPLKERIAAGEAIGNIFLKIKGMRIKGYSSIISDKATLECNENTSKFRKGSKVILHKGNPKSTVNTFSYEILEDKGLVLEVKLQQQGYCHFPLEIQNTPNWILDSDKVDIREIVKQH
;
A
#
# COMPACT_ATOMS: atom_id res chain seq x y z
N MET A 1 -15.21 -3.12 35.34
CA MET A 1 -15.47 -3.55 33.95
C MET A 1 -15.32 -2.41 32.93
N ILE A 2 -15.77 -1.18 33.23
CA ILE A 2 -15.59 -0.01 32.35
C ILE A 2 -14.11 0.42 32.21
N ASP A 3 -13.29 0.28 33.24
CA ASP A 3 -11.86 0.66 33.18
C ASP A 3 -11.02 -0.20 32.24
N TYR A 4 -11.24 -1.52 32.23
CA TYR A 4 -10.46 -2.43 31.40
C TYR A 4 -10.64 -2.15 29.89
N ILE A 5 -11.86 -1.83 29.46
CA ILE A 5 -12.14 -1.44 28.07
C ILE A 5 -11.46 -0.12 27.71
N LYS A 6 -11.38 0.83 28.65
CA LYS A 6 -10.69 2.11 28.43
C LYS A 6 -9.18 1.92 28.35
N GLU A 7 -8.60 1.13 29.24
CA GLU A 7 -7.17 0.81 29.24
C GLU A 7 -6.76 0.07 27.96
N LEU A 8 -7.56 -0.90 27.51
CA LEU A 8 -7.34 -1.59 26.23
C LEU A 8 -7.37 -0.63 25.05
N LYS A 9 -8.34 0.29 25.00
CA LYS A 9 -8.40 1.31 23.93
C LYS A 9 -7.16 2.20 23.92
N LEU A 10 -6.74 2.68 25.09
CA LEU A 10 -5.53 3.50 25.21
C LEU A 10 -4.27 2.74 24.80
N PHE A 11 -4.18 1.45 25.12
CA PHE A 11 -3.08 0.60 24.70
C PHE A 11 -3.07 0.43 23.17
N ILE A 12 -4.22 0.13 22.56
CA ILE A 12 -4.38 0.00 21.11
C ILE A 12 -4.01 1.29 20.39
N ASP A 13 -4.46 2.45 20.89
CA ASP A 13 -4.15 3.75 20.31
C ASP A 13 -2.64 4.03 20.35
N LYS A 14 -1.97 3.73 21.47
CA LYS A 14 -0.51 3.89 21.59
C LYS A 14 0.26 2.98 20.64
N GLU A 15 -0.12 1.71 20.56
CA GLU A 15 0.51 0.76 19.64
C GLU A 15 0.30 1.17 18.18
N TYR A 16 -0.88 1.71 17.86
CA TYR A 16 -1.18 2.24 16.54
C TYR A 16 -0.29 3.44 16.18
N ASP A 17 -0.20 4.43 17.07
CA ASP A 17 0.61 5.63 16.85
C ASP A 17 2.10 5.27 16.70
N GLU A 18 2.60 4.35 17.52
CA GLU A 18 3.98 3.89 17.45
C GLU A 18 4.27 3.15 16.13
N LYS A 19 3.38 2.24 15.69
CA LYS A 19 3.53 1.57 14.38
C LYS A 19 3.53 2.56 13.22
N ASN A 20 2.63 3.53 13.25
CA ASN A 20 2.61 4.57 12.23
C ASN A 20 3.89 5.40 12.22
N ARG A 21 4.44 5.73 13.40
CA ARG A 21 5.72 6.45 13.51
C ARG A 21 6.86 5.64 12.90
N GLN A 22 6.93 4.34 13.17
CA GLN A 22 7.96 3.45 12.61
C GLN A 22 7.88 3.35 11.07
N ILE A 23 6.67 3.32 10.51
CA ILE A 23 6.47 3.38 9.05
C ILE A 23 6.98 4.71 8.49
N GLU A 24 6.67 5.83 9.15
CA GLU A 24 7.15 7.14 8.71
C GLU A 24 8.67 7.31 8.81
N GLU A 25 9.28 6.79 9.88
CA GLU A 25 10.73 6.73 10.05
C GLU A 25 11.37 5.86 8.95
N THR A 26 10.71 4.78 8.56
CA THR A 26 11.14 3.94 7.43
C THR A 26 11.08 4.72 6.13
N TRP A 27 9.96 5.40 5.83
CA TRP A 27 9.81 6.23 4.63
C TRP A 27 10.80 7.39 4.53
N ALA A 28 11.31 7.88 5.66
CA ALA A 28 12.35 8.91 5.69
C ALA A 28 13.73 8.39 5.25
N LYS A 29 13.96 7.06 5.26
CA LYS A 29 15.22 6.46 4.83
C LYS A 29 15.36 6.46 3.30
N PRO A 30 16.59 6.53 2.77
CA PRO A 30 16.84 6.37 1.34
C PRO A 30 16.23 5.07 0.79
N LEU A 31 15.70 5.12 -0.45
CA LEU A 31 15.08 3.96 -1.10
C LEU A 31 15.97 2.70 -1.06
N LYS A 32 17.27 2.86 -1.30
CA LYS A 32 18.22 1.74 -1.30
C LYS A 32 18.26 1.01 0.05
N GLU A 33 18.19 1.74 1.15
CA GLU A 33 18.18 1.15 2.50
C GLU A 33 16.87 0.43 2.78
N ARG A 34 15.74 0.99 2.32
CA ARG A 34 14.42 0.35 2.45
C ARG A 34 14.33 -0.95 1.67
N ILE A 35 14.84 -0.97 0.44
CA ILE A 35 14.92 -2.18 -0.39
C ILE A 35 15.80 -3.23 0.29
N ALA A 36 16.99 -2.86 0.76
CA ALA A 36 17.90 -3.77 1.45
C ALA A 36 17.30 -4.36 2.75
N ALA A 37 16.49 -3.57 3.46
CA ALA A 37 15.75 -4.02 4.63
C ALA A 37 14.52 -4.90 4.29
N GLY A 38 14.17 -5.03 3.01
CA GLY A 38 12.99 -5.75 2.54
C GLY A 38 11.66 -5.03 2.79
N GLU A 39 11.71 -3.72 3.06
CA GLU A 39 10.55 -2.86 3.37
C GLU A 39 10.02 -2.09 2.15
N ALA A 40 10.72 -2.17 1.01
CA ALA A 40 10.32 -1.54 -0.23
C ALA A 40 10.71 -2.38 -1.46
N ILE A 41 10.00 -2.17 -2.57
CA ILE A 41 10.35 -2.63 -3.91
C ILE A 41 10.44 -1.42 -4.83
N GLY A 42 11.56 -1.30 -5.54
CA GLY A 42 11.77 -0.25 -6.53
C GLY A 42 11.39 -0.68 -7.95
N ASN A 43 11.15 0.32 -8.80
CA ASN A 43 10.95 0.16 -10.24
C ASN A 43 9.78 -0.78 -10.59
N ILE A 44 8.66 -0.54 -9.94
CA ILE A 44 7.40 -1.25 -10.17
C ILE A 44 6.74 -0.75 -11.47
N PHE A 45 6.18 -1.69 -12.22
CA PHE A 45 5.33 -1.45 -13.38
C PHE A 45 3.90 -1.83 -13.02
N LEU A 46 2.97 -0.90 -13.26
CA LEU A 46 1.56 -1.10 -12.96
C LEU A 46 0.79 -1.57 -14.19
N LYS A 47 0.10 -2.71 -14.06
CA LYS A 47 -0.86 -3.23 -15.04
C LYS A 47 -2.24 -3.30 -14.42
N ILE A 48 -3.18 -2.51 -14.93
CA ILE A 48 -4.55 -2.49 -14.43
C ILE A 48 -5.44 -3.20 -15.44
N LYS A 49 -6.11 -4.26 -14.98
CA LYS A 49 -7.24 -4.87 -15.69
C LYS A 49 -8.51 -4.24 -15.12
N GLY A 50 -9.28 -3.58 -15.97
CA GLY A 50 -10.48 -2.86 -15.55
C GLY A 50 -11.30 -2.35 -16.72
N MET A 51 -12.40 -1.67 -16.42
CA MET A 51 -13.26 -1.10 -17.44
C MET A 51 -12.68 0.25 -17.89
N ARG A 52 -12.35 0.35 -19.18
CA ARG A 52 -12.04 1.65 -19.80
C ARG A 52 -13.34 2.39 -20.06
N ILE A 53 -13.46 3.60 -19.54
CA ILE A 53 -14.62 4.44 -19.81
C ILE A 53 -14.43 5.10 -21.18
N LYS A 54 -15.39 4.92 -22.10
CA LYS A 54 -15.35 5.55 -23.42
C LYS A 54 -15.37 7.07 -23.26
N GLY A 55 -14.43 7.77 -23.90
CA GLY A 55 -14.32 9.23 -23.85
C GLY A 55 -13.49 9.79 -22.68
N TYR A 56 -12.99 8.93 -21.78
CA TYR A 56 -12.11 9.34 -20.67
C TYR A 56 -10.75 8.63 -20.76
N SER A 57 -9.71 9.31 -20.29
CA SER A 57 -8.34 8.79 -20.21
C SER A 57 -8.10 7.99 -18.92
N SER A 58 -9.08 7.23 -18.44
CA SER A 58 -8.99 6.47 -17.19
C SER A 58 -9.53 5.05 -17.28
N ILE A 59 -8.98 4.17 -16.45
CA ILE A 59 -9.49 2.82 -16.19
C ILE A 59 -10.05 2.78 -14.77
N ILE A 60 -11.24 2.20 -14.63
CA ILE A 60 -11.85 1.92 -13.34
C ILE A 60 -11.50 0.49 -12.95
N SER A 61 -10.87 0.32 -11.79
CA SER A 61 -10.66 -0.98 -11.17
C SER A 61 -10.45 -0.85 -9.66
N ASP A 62 -10.71 -1.93 -8.94
CA ASP A 62 -10.30 -2.13 -7.55
C ASP A 62 -9.01 -2.95 -7.46
N LYS A 63 -8.61 -3.63 -8.53
CA LYS A 63 -7.46 -4.55 -8.58
C LYS A 63 -6.40 -4.11 -9.59
N ALA A 64 -5.16 -4.42 -9.26
CA ALA A 64 -4.05 -4.22 -10.16
C ALA A 64 -3.03 -5.37 -10.04
N THR A 65 -2.20 -5.48 -11.07
CA THR A 65 -1.03 -6.34 -11.10
C THR A 65 0.20 -5.44 -11.09
N LEU A 66 1.08 -5.64 -10.10
CA LEU A 66 2.36 -4.96 -9.98
C LEU A 66 3.44 -5.91 -10.45
N GLU A 67 4.27 -5.46 -11.39
CA GLU A 67 5.42 -6.22 -11.87
C GLU A 67 6.71 -5.51 -11.47
N CYS A 68 7.72 -6.27 -11.09
CA CYS A 68 9.05 -5.77 -10.76
C CYS A 68 10.12 -6.69 -11.34
N ASN A 69 11.32 -6.15 -11.52
CA ASN A 69 12.46 -6.93 -12.01
C ASN A 69 13.13 -7.74 -10.90
N GLU A 70 13.01 -7.27 -9.65
CA GLU A 70 13.58 -7.90 -8.48
C GLU A 70 12.64 -7.69 -7.29
N ASN A 71 12.44 -8.74 -6.50
CA ASN A 71 11.68 -8.68 -5.27
C ASN A 71 12.42 -9.41 -4.14
N THR A 72 13.07 -8.63 -3.28
CA THR A 72 13.70 -9.10 -2.04
C THR A 72 12.90 -8.72 -0.79
N SER A 73 11.66 -8.26 -0.99
CA SER A 73 10.81 -7.77 0.09
C SER A 73 10.27 -8.87 1.00
N LYS A 74 9.85 -8.45 2.19
CA LYS A 74 9.12 -9.29 3.14
C LYS A 74 7.62 -9.32 2.87
N PHE A 75 7.14 -8.67 1.82
CA PHE A 75 5.73 -8.56 1.52
C PHE A 75 5.11 -9.92 1.20
N ARG A 76 3.94 -10.21 1.76
CA ARG A 76 3.19 -11.45 1.54
C ARG A 76 1.71 -11.13 1.34
N LYS A 77 0.92 -12.14 1.01
CA LYS A 77 -0.54 -12.03 1.01
C LYS A 77 -1.04 -11.40 2.33
N GLY A 78 -1.89 -10.38 2.21
CA GLY A 78 -2.41 -9.59 3.33
C GLY A 78 -1.56 -8.37 3.70
N SER A 79 -0.32 -8.26 3.23
CA SER A 79 0.50 -7.07 3.45
C SER A 79 -0.18 -5.83 2.89
N LYS A 80 -0.15 -4.77 3.70
CA LYS A 80 -0.65 -3.44 3.37
C LYS A 80 0.51 -2.63 2.83
N VAL A 81 0.38 -2.16 1.60
CA VAL A 81 1.47 -1.54 0.84
C VAL A 81 0.98 -0.28 0.14
N ILE A 82 1.87 0.68 -0.04
CA ILE A 82 1.60 1.96 -0.67
C ILE A 82 2.43 2.08 -1.94
N LEU A 83 1.76 2.23 -3.07
CA LEU A 83 2.38 2.45 -4.37
C LEU A 83 2.47 3.96 -4.58
N HIS A 84 3.67 4.50 -4.78
CA HIS A 84 3.84 5.93 -4.95
C HIS A 84 4.99 6.28 -5.90
N LYS A 85 5.01 7.54 -6.33
CA LYS A 85 6.12 8.11 -7.11
C LYS A 85 6.78 9.24 -6.34
N GLY A 86 7.87 8.93 -5.64
CA GLY A 86 8.65 9.90 -4.85
C GLY A 86 8.28 9.94 -3.37
N ASN A 87 7.13 10.53 -3.02
CA ASN A 87 6.74 10.74 -1.61
C ASN A 87 5.50 9.91 -1.21
N PRO A 88 5.62 8.93 -0.29
CA PRO A 88 4.50 8.10 0.16
C PRO A 88 3.46 8.87 0.99
N LYS A 89 3.78 10.07 1.50
CA LYS A 89 2.84 10.95 2.21
C LYS A 89 2.00 11.83 1.28
N SER A 90 2.27 11.81 -0.03
CA SER A 90 1.54 12.60 -1.03
C SER A 90 0.13 12.05 -1.26
N THR A 91 -0.83 12.91 -1.54
CA THR A 91 -2.18 12.53 -2.00
C THR A 91 -2.26 12.35 -3.52
N VAL A 92 -1.24 12.79 -4.25
CA VAL A 92 -1.12 12.67 -5.71
C VAL A 92 -0.13 11.57 -6.04
N ASN A 93 -0.50 10.69 -6.99
CA ASN A 93 0.30 9.55 -7.43
C ASN A 93 0.70 8.63 -6.26
N THR A 94 -0.26 8.36 -5.38
CA THR A 94 -0.12 7.49 -4.23
C THR A 94 -1.37 6.62 -4.11
N PHE A 95 -1.20 5.32 -3.97
CA PHE A 95 -2.29 4.36 -3.93
C PHE A 95 -2.03 3.30 -2.86
N SER A 96 -2.95 3.19 -1.89
CA SER A 96 -2.90 2.17 -0.84
C SER A 96 -3.55 0.87 -1.30
N TYR A 97 -2.79 -0.20 -1.20
CA TYR A 97 -3.13 -1.53 -1.67
C TYR A 97 -2.97 -2.59 -0.57
N GLU A 98 -3.71 -3.69 -0.70
CA GLU A 98 -3.47 -4.94 0.02
C GLU A 98 -3.05 -6.00 -1.00
N ILE A 99 -2.00 -6.76 -0.68
CA ILE A 99 -1.54 -7.87 -1.53
C ILE A 99 -2.53 -9.03 -1.40
N LEU A 100 -3.13 -9.42 -2.52
CA LEU A 100 -3.98 -10.60 -2.65
C LEU A 100 -3.18 -11.87 -2.87
N GLU A 101 -2.12 -11.78 -3.68
CA GLU A 101 -1.27 -12.90 -4.06
C GLU A 101 0.15 -12.40 -4.36
N ASP A 102 1.14 -13.16 -3.89
CA ASP A 102 2.56 -12.93 -4.15
C ASP A 102 3.08 -14.08 -5.03
N LYS A 103 3.48 -13.75 -6.26
CA LYS A 103 4.07 -14.68 -7.25
C LYS A 103 5.55 -14.39 -7.47
N GLY A 104 6.23 -13.80 -6.48
CA GLY A 104 7.62 -13.38 -6.57
C GLY A 104 7.75 -12.03 -7.29
N LEU A 105 7.90 -12.05 -8.61
CA LEU A 105 8.10 -10.82 -9.40
C LEU A 105 6.79 -10.11 -9.78
N VAL A 106 5.67 -10.78 -9.52
CA VAL A 106 4.32 -10.29 -9.84
C VAL A 106 3.49 -10.33 -8.56
N LEU A 107 2.91 -9.19 -8.20
CA LEU A 107 2.01 -9.05 -7.06
C LEU A 107 0.61 -8.71 -7.56
N GLU A 108 -0.38 -9.46 -7.11
CA GLU A 108 -1.78 -9.09 -7.29
C GLU A 108 -2.24 -8.28 -6.09
N VAL A 109 -2.83 -7.12 -6.34
CA VAL A 109 -3.22 -6.19 -5.29
C VAL A 109 -4.66 -5.71 -5.46
N LYS A 110 -5.32 -5.39 -4.35
CA LYS A 110 -6.60 -4.67 -4.31
C LYS A 110 -6.45 -3.36 -3.56
N LEU A 111 -7.20 -2.33 -3.94
CA LEU A 111 -7.26 -1.08 -3.19
C LEU A 111 -7.74 -1.33 -1.76
N GLN A 112 -7.16 -0.61 -0.80
CA GLN A 112 -7.61 -0.68 0.59
C GLN A 112 -8.90 0.10 0.83
N GLN A 113 -9.12 1.21 0.11
CA GLN A 113 -10.34 2.00 0.23
C GLN A 113 -11.50 1.30 -0.47
N GLN A 114 -12.69 1.36 0.14
CA GLN A 114 -13.90 0.83 -0.48
C GLN A 114 -14.24 1.61 -1.75
N GLY A 115 -14.53 0.88 -2.84
CA GLY A 115 -14.95 1.44 -4.12
C GLY A 115 -13.97 1.13 -5.26
N TYR A 116 -13.97 2.00 -6.26
CA TYR A 116 -13.09 1.90 -7.41
C TYR A 116 -12.20 3.13 -7.50
N CYS A 117 -10.96 2.98 -7.96
CA CYS A 117 -10.13 4.12 -8.30
C CYS A 117 -10.16 4.37 -9.80
N HIS A 118 -10.13 5.66 -10.16
CA HIS A 118 -9.89 6.11 -11.51
C HIS A 118 -8.38 6.19 -11.71
N PHE A 119 -7.83 5.21 -12.42
CA PHE A 119 -6.42 5.21 -12.77
C PHE A 119 -6.23 5.92 -14.12
N PRO A 120 -5.45 7.01 -14.18
CA PRO A 120 -5.09 7.62 -15.46
C PRO A 120 -4.39 6.58 -16.36
N LEU A 121 -4.75 6.48 -17.63
CA LEU A 121 -4.17 5.49 -18.56
C LEU A 121 -2.64 5.59 -18.64
N GLU A 122 -2.13 6.82 -18.51
CA GLU A 122 -0.72 7.17 -18.53
C GLU A 122 0.10 6.54 -17.41
N ILE A 123 -0.50 6.05 -16.32
CA ILE A 123 0.26 5.37 -15.25
C ILE A 123 0.61 3.92 -15.63
N GLN A 124 -0.11 3.33 -16.59
CA GLN A 124 0.15 1.95 -17.00
C GLN A 124 1.54 1.80 -17.60
N ASN A 125 2.26 0.76 -17.16
CA ASN A 125 3.61 0.45 -17.62
C ASN A 125 4.61 1.60 -17.49
N THR A 126 4.31 2.63 -16.69
CA THR A 126 5.32 3.65 -16.39
C THR A 126 6.32 3.11 -15.38
N PRO A 127 7.63 3.31 -15.60
CA PRO A 127 8.65 2.86 -14.67
C PRO A 127 8.75 3.77 -13.45
N ASN A 128 9.61 3.36 -12.50
CA ASN A 128 10.01 4.13 -11.33
C ASN A 128 8.91 4.33 -10.27
N TRP A 129 7.89 3.48 -10.25
CA TRP A 129 7.05 3.39 -9.05
C TRP A 129 7.79 2.67 -7.94
N ILE A 130 7.47 3.06 -6.72
CA ILE A 130 8.00 2.48 -5.50
C ILE A 130 6.82 1.90 -4.74
N LEU A 131 6.99 0.67 -4.26
CA LEU A 131 6.05 0.01 -3.37
C LEU A 131 6.68 -0.07 -1.98
N ASP A 132 6.09 0.59 -1.00
CA ASP A 132 6.53 0.58 0.41
C ASP A 132 5.50 -0.09 1.30
N SER A 133 5.90 -0.47 2.52
CA SER A 133 4.95 -0.79 3.60
C SER A 133 4.00 0.39 3.85
N ASP A 134 2.71 0.11 3.98
CA ASP A 134 1.69 1.11 4.30
C ASP A 134 1.31 1.08 5.79
N LYS A 135 0.73 2.19 6.25
CA LYS A 135 0.10 2.30 7.55
C LYS A 135 -1.13 1.41 7.63
N VAL A 136 -1.40 0.87 8.82
CA VAL A 136 -2.55 0.00 9.07
C VAL A 136 -3.35 0.56 10.23
N ASP A 137 -4.60 0.98 9.98
CA ASP A 137 -5.50 1.36 11.06
C ASP A 137 -6.09 0.13 11.75
N ILE A 138 -5.39 -0.33 12.79
CA ILE A 138 -5.83 -1.44 13.63
C ILE A 138 -7.04 -1.11 14.50
N ARG A 139 -7.42 0.18 14.63
CA ARG A 139 -8.60 0.59 15.42
C ARG A 139 -9.90 0.14 14.75
N GLU A 140 -9.89 -0.04 13.42
CA GLU A 140 -11.00 -0.61 12.66
C GLU A 140 -11.33 -2.05 13.10
N ILE A 141 -10.33 -2.82 13.51
CA ILE A 141 -10.48 -4.23 13.92
C ILE A 141 -11.23 -4.33 15.26
N VAL A 142 -10.99 -3.37 16.16
CA VAL A 142 -11.55 -3.36 17.52
C VAL A 142 -13.00 -2.89 17.55
N LYS A 143 -13.46 -2.17 16.52
CA LYS A 143 -14.86 -1.70 16.42
C LYS A 143 -15.85 -2.78 15.96
N GLN A 144 -15.37 -3.96 15.54
CA GLN A 144 -16.22 -5.05 15.02
C GLN A 144 -16.63 -6.09 16.08
N HIS A 145 -16.31 -5.87 17.36
CA HIS A 145 -16.66 -6.75 18.49
C HIS A 145 -17.21 -5.91 19.65
#